data_AF-A3IWT7-F1
#
_entry.id   AF-A3IWT7-F1
#
_cell.length_a   1.000
_cell.length_b   1.000
_cell.length_c   1.000
_cell.angle_alpha   90.00
_cell.angle_beta   90.00
_cell.angle_gamma   90.00
#
_symmetry.space_group_name_H-M   'P 1'
#
loop_
_entity.id
_entity.type
_entity.pdbx_description
1 polymer ?
#
loop_
_entity_poly.entity_id
_entity_poly.type
_entity_poly.pdbx_seq_one_letter_code
_entity_poly.pdbx_strand_id
1 'polypeptide(L)'
;MIILGDLNDVTEAATTQILHGPGGSEIGTKGFSLPDQGDDARLFNLAPLIPPKRRFSRVFRGNGELIDHILVSKELLPGNPPQTPVVDSHIDGLGSLPSISEQPSQRRGEPGSDHAPITATFDFS
;
A
#
# COMPACT_ATOMS: atom_id res chain seq x y z
N MET A 1 7.89 5.68 -11.82
CA MET A 1 8.64 5.32 -10.59
C MET A 1 7.76 4.46 -9.71
N ILE A 2 8.34 3.48 -9.02
CA ILE A 2 7.65 2.63 -8.03
C ILE A 2 8.48 2.63 -6.75
N ILE A 3 7.83 2.87 -5.61
CA ILE A 3 8.41 2.69 -4.28
C ILE A 3 7.66 1.55 -3.60
N LEU A 4 8.40 0.56 -3.13
CA LEU A 4 7.90 -0.64 -2.46
C LEU A 4 8.63 -0.77 -1.12
N GLY A 5 7.90 -1.14 -0.07
CA GLY A 5 8.53 -1.57 1.16
C GLY A 5 7.63 -1.50 2.39
N ASP A 6 8.14 -2.09 3.46
CA ASP A 6 7.64 -1.89 4.82
C ASP A 6 8.08 -0.51 5.32
N LEU A 7 7.13 0.41 5.47
CA LEU A 7 7.38 1.76 5.99
C LEU A 7 7.20 1.84 7.51
N ASN A 8 6.81 0.74 8.17
CA ASN A 8 6.48 0.66 9.59
C ASN A 8 5.38 1.61 10.08
N ASP A 9 4.61 2.19 9.17
CA ASP A 9 3.55 3.14 9.46
C ASP A 9 2.34 2.94 8.53
N VAL A 10 1.15 3.29 9.02
CA VAL A 10 -0.12 3.16 8.26
C VAL A 10 -0.29 4.26 7.21
N THR A 11 -1.30 4.12 6.35
CA THR A 11 -1.62 5.09 5.29
C THR A 11 -1.91 6.51 5.78
N GLU A 12 -2.48 6.63 6.99
CA GLU A 12 -2.86 7.90 7.60
C GLU A 12 -1.70 8.57 8.36
N ALA A 13 -0.59 7.89 8.55
CA ALA A 13 0.56 8.43 9.26
C ALA A 13 1.24 9.54 8.45
N ALA A 14 1.65 10.62 9.13
CA ALA A 14 2.35 11.74 8.49
C ALA A 14 3.67 11.32 7.81
N THR A 15 4.36 10.33 8.38
CA THR A 15 5.58 9.68 7.86
C THR A 15 5.35 8.95 6.54
N THR A 16 4.15 8.41 6.32
CA THR A 16 3.75 7.84 5.03
C THR A 16 3.31 8.94 4.06
N GLN A 17 2.52 9.90 4.54
CA GLN A 17 1.95 10.96 3.71
C GLN A 17 2.99 11.94 3.16
N ILE A 18 4.16 12.09 3.80
CA ILE A 18 5.27 12.90 3.25
C ILE A 18 5.77 12.38 1.90
N LEU A 19 5.56 11.09 1.61
CA LEU A 19 5.90 10.49 0.32
C LEU A 19 4.85 10.80 -0.75
N HIS A 20 3.66 11.25 -0.37
CA HIS A 20 2.60 11.60 -1.31
C HIS A 20 2.85 12.99 -1.91
N GLY A 21 2.19 13.29 -3.02
CA GLY A 21 2.05 14.68 -3.48
C GLY A 21 1.07 15.48 -2.62
N PRO A 22 0.67 16.68 -3.06
CA PRO A 22 -0.29 17.54 -2.35
C PRO A 22 -1.55 16.78 -1.95
N GLY A 23 -2.00 16.96 -0.69
CA GLY A 23 -3.17 16.28 -0.16
C GLY A 23 -4.47 16.61 -0.89
N GLY A 24 -5.46 15.71 -0.80
CA GLY A 24 -6.77 15.85 -1.48
C GLY A 24 -6.78 15.32 -2.91
N SER A 25 -5.77 14.53 -3.23
CA SER A 25 -5.37 14.15 -4.56
C SER A 25 -5.20 12.62 -4.64
N GLU A 26 -5.16 11.94 -3.50
CA GLU A 26 -5.08 10.50 -3.31
C GLU A 26 -6.15 9.74 -4.12
N ILE A 27 -5.88 8.46 -4.41
CA ILE A 27 -6.84 7.59 -5.09
C ILE A 27 -8.18 7.59 -4.33
N GLY A 28 -9.28 7.80 -5.06
CA GLY A 28 -10.62 7.92 -4.50
C GLY A 28 -11.05 9.34 -4.14
N THR A 29 -10.18 10.34 -4.30
CA THR A 29 -10.53 11.76 -4.18
C THR A 29 -10.84 12.39 -5.54
N LYS A 30 -11.42 13.60 -5.53
CA LYS A 30 -11.64 14.38 -6.76
C LYS A 30 -10.32 14.81 -7.41
N GLY A 31 -9.28 15.07 -6.62
CA GLY A 31 -7.97 15.53 -7.13
C GLY A 31 -7.21 14.44 -7.89
N PHE A 32 -7.54 13.17 -7.72
CA PHE A 32 -6.91 12.06 -8.43
C PHE A 32 -7.00 12.16 -9.96
N SER A 33 -8.14 12.64 -10.47
CA SER A 33 -8.39 12.76 -11.91
C SER A 33 -7.96 14.10 -12.49
N LEU A 34 -7.43 15.02 -11.68
CA LEU A 34 -6.99 16.32 -12.15
C LEU A 34 -5.51 16.26 -12.55
N PRO A 35 -5.13 16.86 -13.69
CA PRO A 35 -3.73 17.05 -14.02
C PRO A 35 -3.01 17.84 -12.92
N ASP A 36 -1.78 17.44 -12.62
CA ASP A 36 -0.92 18.23 -11.76
C ASP A 36 -0.53 19.55 -12.49
N GLN A 37 -0.38 20.65 -11.74
CA GLN A 37 0.01 21.95 -12.30
C GLN A 37 1.49 22.28 -12.04
N GLY A 38 2.28 21.35 -11.49
CA GLY A 38 3.72 21.56 -11.34
C GLY A 38 4.52 20.51 -10.57
N ASP A 39 3.91 19.43 -10.07
CA ASP A 39 4.61 18.33 -9.41
C ASP A 39 4.62 17.04 -10.25
N ASP A 40 5.66 16.89 -11.08
CA ASP A 40 5.89 15.68 -11.87
C ASP A 40 6.36 14.48 -11.01
N ALA A 41 6.66 14.69 -9.72
CA ALA A 41 7.19 13.66 -8.83
C ALA A 41 6.14 13.04 -7.90
N ARG A 42 4.87 13.41 -8.08
CA ARG A 42 3.75 12.96 -7.26
C ARG A 42 3.59 11.44 -7.22
N LEU A 43 3.53 10.90 -6.01
CA LEU A 43 3.28 9.49 -5.75
C LEU A 43 1.87 9.22 -5.25
N PHE A 44 1.31 8.11 -5.70
CA PHE A 44 -0.01 7.61 -5.35
C PHE A 44 0.15 6.29 -4.60
N ASN A 45 -0.27 6.27 -3.34
CA ASN A 45 -0.33 5.04 -2.57
C ASN A 45 -1.50 4.18 -3.07
N LEU A 46 -1.21 2.93 -3.44
CA LEU A 46 -2.18 1.98 -3.99
C LEU A 46 -3.06 1.31 -2.93
N ALA A 47 -2.79 1.52 -1.64
CA ALA A 47 -3.54 0.95 -0.52
C ALA A 47 -5.09 1.05 -0.63
N PRO A 48 -5.69 2.16 -1.11
CA PRO A 48 -7.14 2.25 -1.27
C PRO A 48 -7.74 1.22 -2.24
N LEU A 49 -6.92 0.65 -3.15
CA LEU A 49 -7.35 -0.35 -4.13
C LEU A 49 -7.38 -1.78 -3.56
N ILE A 50 -6.73 -2.03 -2.43
CA ILE A 50 -6.78 -3.34 -1.76
C ILE A 50 -8.21 -3.57 -1.23
N PRO A 51 -8.82 -4.75 -1.44
CA PRO A 51 -10.12 -5.08 -0.90
C PRO A 51 -10.20 -4.82 0.62
N PRO A 52 -11.23 -4.10 1.14
CA PRO A 52 -11.25 -3.67 2.54
C PRO A 52 -11.03 -4.78 3.58
N LYS A 53 -11.57 -5.99 3.33
CA LYS A 53 -11.41 -7.14 4.22
C LYS A 53 -9.99 -7.70 4.28
N ARG A 54 -9.14 -7.33 3.33
CA ARG A 54 -7.77 -7.80 3.16
C ARG A 54 -6.75 -6.66 3.31
N ARG A 55 -7.20 -5.44 3.63
CA ARG A 55 -6.36 -4.23 3.65
C ARG A 55 -5.52 -4.14 4.92
N PHE A 56 -4.66 -5.12 5.10
CA PHE A 56 -3.61 -5.17 6.09
C PHE A 56 -2.51 -6.09 5.56
N SER A 57 -1.28 -5.84 5.96
CA SER A 57 -0.13 -6.68 5.64
C SER A 57 0.38 -7.42 6.87
N ARG A 58 0.12 -6.92 8.08
CA ARG A 58 0.57 -7.53 9.34
C ARG A 58 -0.58 -7.62 10.35
N VAL A 59 -0.49 -8.54 11.30
CA VAL A 59 -1.37 -8.59 12.48
C VAL A 59 -0.56 -8.27 13.73
N PHE A 60 -0.83 -7.14 14.37
CA PHE A 60 -0.18 -6.70 15.59
C PHE A 60 -1.17 -6.71 16.75
N ARG A 61 -0.90 -7.52 17.78
CA ARG A 61 -1.79 -7.70 18.95
C ARG A 61 -3.26 -7.96 18.58
N GLY A 62 -3.48 -8.76 17.55
CA GLY A 62 -4.80 -9.10 17.01
C GLY A 62 -5.41 -8.08 16.05
N ASN A 63 -4.75 -6.95 15.79
CA ASN A 63 -5.23 -5.91 14.90
C ASN A 63 -4.49 -5.96 13.55
N GLY A 64 -5.24 -5.91 12.45
CA GLY A 64 -4.66 -5.79 11.11
C GLY A 64 -4.10 -4.38 10.90
N GLU A 65 -2.85 -4.29 10.45
CA GLU A 65 -2.18 -3.04 10.09
C GLU A 65 -1.65 -3.14 8.66
N LEU A 66 -1.81 -2.09 7.87
CA LEU A 66 -1.22 -1.99 6.53
C LEU A 66 0.02 -1.11 6.60
N ILE A 67 1.20 -1.73 6.64
CA ILE A 67 2.49 -1.05 6.77
C ILE A 67 3.44 -1.31 5.60
N ASP A 68 3.12 -2.30 4.77
CA ASP A 68 3.77 -2.51 3.49
C ASP A 68 3.03 -1.68 2.45
N HIS A 69 3.75 -0.87 1.69
CA HIS A 69 3.15 0.07 0.74
C HIS A 69 3.68 -0.14 -0.66
N ILE A 70 2.80 0.11 -1.64
CA ILE A 70 3.15 0.30 -3.04
C ILE A 70 2.75 1.72 -3.41
N LEU A 71 3.72 2.57 -3.69
CA LEU A 71 3.51 3.92 -4.21
C LEU A 71 3.99 3.98 -5.66
N VAL A 72 3.20 4.62 -6.53
CA VAL A 72 3.53 4.76 -7.95
C VAL A 72 3.45 6.20 -8.40
N SER A 73 4.28 6.58 -9.37
CA SER A 73 4.15 7.87 -10.04
C SER A 73 2.98 7.88 -11.03
N LYS A 74 2.57 9.08 -11.46
CA LYS A 74 1.41 9.28 -12.34
C LYS A 74 1.52 8.52 -13.67
N GLU A 75 2.72 8.34 -14.20
CA GLU A 75 2.95 7.68 -15.50
C GLU A 75 2.49 6.21 -15.52
N LEU A 76 2.42 5.58 -14.35
CA LEU A 76 1.94 4.19 -14.20
C LEU A 76 0.41 4.10 -14.05
N LEU A 77 -0.28 5.25 -14.06
CA LEU A 77 -1.74 5.37 -13.99
C LEU A 77 -2.23 6.12 -15.23
N PRO A 78 -2.06 5.55 -16.44
CA PRO A 78 -2.35 6.23 -17.71
C PRO A 78 -3.84 6.50 -17.89
N GLY A 79 -4.18 7.35 -18.86
CA GLY A 79 -5.57 7.63 -19.24
C GLY A 79 -6.24 8.77 -18.47
N ASN A 80 -7.42 9.15 -18.95
CA ASN A 80 -8.30 10.14 -18.33
C ASN A 80 -9.77 9.66 -18.43
N PRO A 81 -10.38 9.12 -17.35
CA PRO A 81 -9.83 9.04 -16.00
C PRO A 81 -8.61 8.09 -15.88
N PRO A 82 -7.77 8.24 -14.84
CA PRO A 82 -6.62 7.36 -14.65
C PRO A 82 -7.04 5.90 -14.48
N GLN A 83 -6.42 5.01 -15.25
CA GLN A 83 -6.53 3.57 -15.08
C GLN A 83 -5.76 3.15 -13.83
N THR A 84 -6.38 2.28 -13.03
CA THR A 84 -5.79 1.79 -11.77
C THR A 84 -5.43 0.31 -11.91
N PRO A 85 -4.31 -0.13 -11.28
CA PRO A 85 -3.95 -1.54 -11.26
C PRO A 85 -4.91 -2.35 -10.38
N VAL A 86 -4.89 -3.67 -10.56
CA VAL A 86 -5.49 -4.58 -9.59
C VAL A 86 -4.51 -4.77 -8.44
N VAL A 87 -4.96 -4.56 -7.20
CA VAL A 87 -4.10 -4.61 -6.01
C VAL A 87 -4.73 -5.53 -4.97
N ASP A 88 -3.91 -6.38 -4.36
CA ASP A 88 -4.34 -7.28 -3.28
C ASP A 88 -3.25 -7.48 -2.24
N SER A 89 -3.66 -7.81 -1.01
CA SER A 89 -2.80 -8.32 0.05
C SER A 89 -3.15 -9.78 0.28
N HIS A 90 -2.17 -10.67 0.12
CA HIS A 90 -2.38 -12.12 0.12
C HIS A 90 -2.40 -12.70 1.53
N ILE A 91 -3.31 -12.21 2.38
CA ILE A 91 -3.44 -12.60 3.80
C ILE A 91 -3.78 -14.09 4.00
N ASP A 92 -4.38 -14.73 3.00
CA ASP A 92 -4.74 -16.16 3.04
C ASP A 92 -3.65 -17.07 2.44
N GLY A 93 -2.68 -16.49 1.71
CA GLY A 93 -1.64 -17.25 1.01
C GLY A 93 -0.67 -17.99 1.94
N LEU A 94 -0.67 -17.62 3.22
CA LEU A 94 0.16 -18.20 4.28
C LEU A 94 -0.67 -19.03 5.29
N GLY A 95 -1.95 -19.29 5.01
CA GLY A 95 -2.91 -19.79 6.00
C GLY A 95 -3.49 -18.63 6.80
N SER A 96 -3.08 -18.46 8.06
CA SER A 96 -3.41 -17.27 8.85
C SER A 96 -2.14 -16.50 9.22
N LEU A 97 -2.13 -15.19 9.00
CA LEU A 97 -1.05 -14.34 9.49
C LEU A 97 -0.92 -14.47 11.02
N PRO A 98 0.28 -14.73 11.54
CA PRO A 98 0.50 -14.78 12.98
C PRO A 98 0.30 -13.39 13.58
N SER A 99 -0.38 -13.32 14.73
CA SER A 99 -0.42 -12.09 15.51
C SER A 99 0.91 -11.91 16.25
N ILE A 100 1.59 -10.78 16.02
CA ILE A 100 2.87 -10.46 16.66
C ILE A 100 2.73 -9.44 17.79
N SER A 101 3.84 -9.21 18.50
CA SER A 101 3.97 -8.22 19.58
C SER A 101 5.24 -7.38 19.40
N GLU A 102 5.54 -6.51 20.38
CA GLU A 102 6.73 -5.65 20.42
C GLU A 102 8.05 -6.44 20.58
N GLN A 103 8.01 -7.77 20.60
CA GLN A 103 9.18 -8.62 20.77
C GLN A 103 9.50 -9.36 19.47
N PRO A 104 10.34 -8.78 18.58
CA PRO A 104 10.70 -9.39 17.30
C PRO A 104 11.36 -10.78 17.45
N SER A 105 12.01 -11.03 18.58
CA SER A 105 12.65 -12.32 18.87
C SER A 105 11.67 -13.48 18.97
N GLN A 106 10.38 -13.24 19.22
CA GLN A 106 9.38 -14.30 19.42
C GLN A 106 9.18 -15.19 18.18
N ARG A 107 9.52 -14.71 16.98
CA ARG A 107 9.39 -15.47 15.74
C ARG A 107 10.73 -15.91 15.13
N ARG A 108 11.83 -15.77 15.88
CA ARG A 108 13.15 -16.17 15.40
C ARG A 108 13.18 -17.69 15.16
N GLY A 109 13.38 -18.08 13.90
CA GLY A 109 13.43 -19.49 13.48
C GLY A 109 12.08 -20.08 13.11
N GLU A 110 10.98 -19.33 13.22
CA GLU A 110 9.67 -19.76 12.75
C GLU A 110 9.59 -19.66 11.21
N PRO A 111 8.96 -20.62 10.54
CA PRO A 111 8.78 -20.57 9.10
C PRO A 111 7.79 -19.48 8.68
N GLY A 112 8.06 -18.85 7.54
CA GLY A 112 7.14 -17.89 6.91
C GLY A 112 7.17 -16.47 7.48
N SER A 113 6.78 -15.51 6.64
CA SER A 113 6.67 -14.09 6.97
C SER A 113 5.50 -13.83 7.93
N ASP A 114 5.62 -12.83 8.82
CA ASP A 114 4.50 -12.18 9.53
C ASP A 114 3.79 -11.14 8.68
N HIS A 115 4.35 -10.83 7.52
CA HIS A 115 3.77 -9.93 6.55
C HIS A 115 3.16 -10.72 5.39
N ALA A 116 1.94 -10.39 5.00
CA ALA A 116 1.35 -10.80 3.75
C ALA A 116 1.97 -10.00 2.60
N PRO A 117 2.35 -10.65 1.49
CA PRO A 117 2.82 -9.93 0.33
C PRO A 117 1.68 -9.12 -0.28
N ILE A 118 1.99 -7.88 -0.68
CA ILE A 118 1.10 -7.04 -1.46
C ILE A 118 1.53 -7.10 -2.93
N THR A 119 0.56 -7.28 -3.82
CA THR A 119 0.80 -7.29 -5.27
C THR A 119 -0.01 -6.21 -5.95
N ALA A 120 0.57 -5.61 -6.99
CA ALA A 120 -0.13 -4.75 -7.94
C ALA A 120 0.12 -5.25 -9.36
N THR A 121 -0.95 -5.46 -10.12
CA THR A 121 -0.91 -5.89 -11.53
C THR A 121 -1.37 -4.74 -12.42
N PHE A 122 -0.47 -4.27 -13.27
CA PHE A 122 -0.71 -3.20 -14.23
C PHE A 122 -1.05 -3.78 -15.60
N ASP A 123 -2.05 -3.19 -16.25
CA ASP A 123 -2.38 -3.46 -17.64
C ASP A 123 -2.08 -2.20 -18.45
N PHE A 124 -1.16 -2.32 -19.40
CA PHE A 124 -0.73 -1.22 -20.28
C PHE A 124 -1.14 -1.46 -21.74
N SER A 125 -2.03 -2.44 -21.99
CA SER A 125 -2.52 -2.76 -23.33
C SER A 125 -3.45 -1.69 -23.91
#